data_AF-A0A6V8SN78-F1
#
_entry.id   AF-A0A6V8SN78-F1
#
_cell.length_a   1.000
_cell.length_b   1.000
_cell.length_c   1.000
_cell.angle_alpha   90.00
_cell.angle_beta   90.00
_cell.angle_gamma   90.00
#
_symmetry.space_group_name_H-M   'P 1'
#
loop_
_entity.id
_entity.type
_entity.pdbx_description
1 polymer ?
#
loop_
_entity_poly.entity_id
_entity_poly.type
_entity_poly.pdbx_seq_one_letter_code
_entity_poly.pdbx_strand_id
1 'polypeptide(L)'
;MGGITTDNIILLLVALILLYLVFKFIKGIIKTIITIILILTLGVSAYNILIAKKSVGDEINRYKIDYAYFNDVRDISSEAKQTVDDIENNKNIVQNINKLSELRNKAQALKHSSDLDAFHSKYINTFDGIIIGCKGYSTAKQVDEQTKKIDELKKDLNMSIKDIVSAR
;
A
#
# COMPACT_ATOMS: atom_id res chain seq x y z
N MET A 1 -22.54 28.31 -35.12
CA MET A 1 -23.24 27.07 -34.70
C MET A 1 -22.73 25.95 -35.60
N GLY A 2 -21.77 25.15 -35.15
CA GLY A 2 -21.22 24.04 -35.92
C GLY A 2 -22.23 22.91 -35.98
N GLY A 3 -22.95 22.80 -37.10
CA GLY A 3 -23.91 21.75 -37.33
C GLY A 3 -23.25 20.37 -37.35
N ILE A 4 -23.99 19.36 -36.94
CA ILE A 4 -23.59 17.96 -37.03
C ILE A 4 -23.43 17.62 -38.53
N THR A 5 -22.21 17.66 -39.04
CA THR A 5 -21.88 17.16 -40.37
C THR A 5 -21.70 15.64 -40.33
N THR A 6 -21.97 14.96 -41.43
CA THR A 6 -21.81 13.50 -41.57
C THR A 6 -20.42 13.04 -41.17
N ASP A 7 -19.40 13.84 -41.49
CA ASP A 7 -18.01 13.59 -41.13
C ASP A 7 -17.79 13.59 -39.61
N ASN A 8 -18.42 14.52 -38.88
CA ASN A 8 -18.35 14.56 -37.42
C ASN A 8 -19.06 13.37 -36.77
N ILE A 9 -20.14 12.86 -37.37
CA ILE A 9 -20.83 11.64 -36.89
C ILE A 9 -19.94 10.41 -37.09
N ILE A 10 -19.30 10.29 -38.26
CA ILE A 10 -18.41 9.16 -38.57
C ILE A 10 -17.20 9.17 -37.61
N LEU A 11 -16.62 10.33 -37.37
CA LEU A 11 -15.47 10.48 -36.47
C LEU A 11 -15.82 10.12 -35.02
N LEU A 12 -17.03 10.49 -34.56
CA LEU A 12 -17.56 10.09 -33.26
C LEU A 12 -17.76 8.57 -33.17
N LEU A 13 -18.32 7.93 -34.20
CA LEU A 13 -18.51 6.48 -34.25
C LEU A 13 -17.18 5.72 -34.20
N VAL A 14 -16.18 6.17 -34.97
CA VAL A 14 -14.83 5.57 -34.95
C VAL A 14 -14.19 5.73 -33.56
N ALA A 15 -14.32 6.90 -32.94
CA ALA A 15 -13.82 7.12 -31.57
C ALA A 15 -14.48 6.19 -30.55
N LEU A 16 -15.79 5.98 -30.64
CA LEU A 16 -16.52 5.05 -29.76
C LEU A 16 -16.08 3.58 -29.96
N ILE A 17 -15.85 3.16 -31.21
CA ILE A 17 -15.35 1.81 -31.51
C ILE A 17 -13.94 1.62 -30.95
N LEU A 18 -13.05 2.61 -31.13
CA LEU A 18 -11.70 2.55 -30.56
C LEU A 18 -11.74 2.50 -29.04
N LEU A 19 -12.59 3.31 -28.40
CA LEU A 19 -12.76 3.32 -26.95
C LEU A 19 -13.26 1.95 -26.44
N TYR A 20 -14.21 1.35 -27.15
CA TYR A 20 -14.70 -0.01 -26.86
C TYR A 20 -13.58 -1.07 -26.96
N LEU A 21 -12.75 -1.00 -28.00
CA LEU A 21 -11.61 -1.92 -28.17
C LEU A 21 -10.59 -1.77 -27.05
N VAL A 22 -10.26 -0.53 -26.65
CA VAL A 22 -9.38 -0.26 -25.51
C VAL A 22 -9.96 -0.85 -24.23
N PHE A 23 -11.25 -0.65 -23.97
CA PHE A 23 -11.90 -1.19 -22.77
C PHE A 23 -11.87 -2.73 -22.74
N LYS A 24 -12.09 -3.38 -23.89
CA LYS A 24 -12.03 -4.84 -24.02
C LYS A 24 -10.61 -5.37 -23.82
N PHE A 25 -9.60 -4.67 -24.33
CA PHE A 25 -8.20 -5.00 -24.15
C PHE A 25 -7.77 -4.89 -22.68
N ILE A 26 -8.11 -3.78 -22.01
CA ILE A 26 -7.86 -3.59 -20.56
C ILE A 26 -8.52 -4.71 -19.75
N LYS A 27 -9.78 -5.05 -20.06
CA LYS A 27 -10.50 -6.15 -19.39
C LYS A 27 -9.81 -7.51 -19.59
N GLY A 28 -9.25 -7.75 -20.77
CA GLY A 28 -8.45 -8.94 -21.08
C GLY A 28 -7.18 -9.01 -20.23
N ILE A 29 -6.42 -7.92 -20.17
CA ILE A 29 -5.21 -7.82 -19.34
C ILE A 29 -5.54 -8.07 -17.86
N ILE A 30 -6.56 -7.42 -17.32
CA ILE A 30 -6.98 -7.59 -15.91
C ILE A 30 -7.29 -9.06 -15.61
N LYS A 31 -8.02 -9.75 -16.50
CA LYS A 31 -8.30 -11.19 -16.34
C LYS A 31 -7.02 -12.02 -16.33
N THR A 32 -6.09 -11.76 -17.25
CA THR A 32 -4.82 -12.48 -17.31
C THR A 32 -4.00 -12.28 -16.03
N ILE A 33 -3.92 -11.05 -15.52
CA ILE A 33 -3.23 -10.74 -14.26
C ILE A 33 -3.87 -11.53 -13.10
N ILE A 34 -5.20 -11.50 -12.96
CA ILE A 34 -5.92 -12.22 -11.90
C ILE A 34 -5.65 -13.73 -11.99
N THR A 35 -5.65 -14.31 -13.20
CA THR A 35 -5.35 -15.74 -13.40
C THR A 35 -3.92 -16.09 -12.99
N ILE A 36 -2.94 -15.27 -13.36
CA ILE A 36 -1.54 -15.48 -12.96
C ILE A 36 -1.40 -15.44 -11.44
N ILE A 37 -2.00 -14.44 -10.80
CA ILE A 37 -2.00 -14.32 -9.33
C ILE A 37 -2.57 -15.59 -8.69
N LEU A 38 -3.75 -16.05 -9.15
CA LEU A 38 -4.39 -17.27 -8.66
C LEU A 38 -3.50 -18.51 -8.80
N ILE A 39 -2.85 -18.68 -9.96
CA ILE A 39 -1.94 -19.81 -10.21
C ILE A 39 -0.76 -19.76 -9.22
N LEU A 40 -0.19 -18.57 -8.99
CA LEU A 40 0.91 -18.39 -8.03
C LEU A 40 0.44 -18.65 -6.60
N THR A 41 -0.74 -18.17 -6.19
CA THR A 41 -1.26 -18.39 -4.83
C THR A 41 -1.56 -19.87 -4.57
N LEU A 42 -2.17 -20.54 -5.55
CA LEU A 42 -2.42 -21.99 -5.49
C LEU A 42 -1.11 -22.79 -5.54
N GLY A 43 -0.13 -22.34 -6.31
CA GLY A 43 1.19 -22.95 -6.39
C GLY A 43 1.96 -22.89 -5.07
N VAL A 44 1.98 -21.72 -4.42
CA VAL A 44 2.60 -21.56 -3.09
C VAL A 44 1.87 -22.39 -2.03
N SER A 45 0.54 -22.42 -2.08
CA SER A 45 -0.27 -23.27 -1.19
C SER A 45 0.04 -24.76 -1.40
N ALA A 46 0.08 -25.21 -2.65
CA ALA A 46 0.41 -26.59 -2.99
C ALA A 46 1.83 -26.97 -2.58
N TYR A 47 2.81 -26.07 -2.76
CA TYR A 47 4.18 -26.27 -2.27
C TYR A 47 4.21 -26.45 -0.75
N ASN A 48 3.52 -25.58 -0.01
CA ASN A 48 3.52 -25.65 1.45
C ASN A 48 2.82 -26.90 1.98
N ILE A 49 1.73 -27.33 1.34
CA ILE A 49 0.97 -28.52 1.74
C ILE A 49 1.71 -29.80 1.35
N LEU A 50 2.20 -29.88 0.11
CA LEU A 50 2.75 -31.13 -0.44
C LEU A 50 4.24 -31.32 -0.14
N ILE A 51 5.02 -30.22 -0.16
CA ILE A 51 6.48 -30.28 0.04
C ILE A 51 6.85 -29.88 1.46
N ALA A 52 6.39 -28.72 1.95
CA ALA A 52 6.70 -28.28 3.31
C ALA A 52 5.88 -29.00 4.40
N LYS A 53 4.95 -29.89 3.99
CA LYS A 53 4.08 -30.70 4.86
C LYS A 53 3.31 -29.89 5.91
N LYS A 54 3.06 -28.60 5.66
CA LYS A 54 2.16 -27.79 6.50
C LYS A 54 0.74 -28.30 6.31
N SER A 55 -0.02 -28.40 7.40
CA SER A 55 -1.41 -28.82 7.26
C SER A 55 -2.23 -27.76 6.53
N VAL A 56 -3.28 -28.18 5.82
CA VAL A 56 -4.21 -27.25 5.16
C VAL A 56 -4.82 -26.28 6.18
N GLY A 57 -5.06 -26.74 7.42
CA GLY A 57 -5.55 -25.91 8.52
C GLY A 57 -4.57 -24.81 8.92
N ASP A 58 -3.28 -25.13 9.02
CA ASP A 58 -2.23 -24.14 9.33
C ASP A 58 -2.12 -23.09 8.23
N GLU A 59 -2.29 -23.50 6.97
CA GLU A 59 -2.29 -22.59 5.83
C GLU A 59 -3.47 -21.62 5.83
N ILE A 60 -4.69 -22.12 6.07
CA ILE A 60 -5.87 -21.26 6.19
C ILE A 60 -5.71 -20.28 7.35
N ASN A 61 -5.17 -20.74 8.49
CA ASN A 61 -4.93 -19.88 9.64
C ASN A 61 -3.87 -18.81 9.34
N ARG A 62 -2.79 -19.17 8.63
CA ARG A 62 -1.77 -18.23 8.16
C ARG A 62 -2.40 -17.15 7.30
N TYR A 63 -3.16 -17.52 6.27
CA TYR A 63 -3.86 -16.57 5.40
C TYR A 63 -4.80 -15.64 6.17
N LYS A 64 -5.50 -16.16 7.19
CA LYS A 64 -6.39 -15.34 8.02
C LYS A 64 -5.62 -14.32 8.86
N ILE A 65 -4.52 -14.75 9.48
CA ILE A 65 -3.64 -13.89 10.27
C ILE A 65 -3.02 -12.81 9.37
N ASP A 66 -2.45 -13.20 8.23
CA ASP A 66 -1.81 -12.27 7.29
C ASP A 66 -2.82 -11.28 6.69
N TYR A 67 -4.04 -11.74 6.40
CA TYR A 67 -5.08 -10.84 5.90
C TYR A 67 -5.50 -9.80 6.94
N ALA A 68 -5.67 -10.21 8.20
CA ALA A 68 -5.96 -9.28 9.30
C ALA A 68 -4.79 -8.30 9.48
N TYR A 69 -3.55 -8.81 9.50
CA TYR A 69 -2.34 -8.01 9.56
C TYR A 69 -2.31 -6.90 8.50
N PHE A 70 -2.61 -7.23 7.25
CA PHE A 70 -2.57 -6.24 6.17
C PHE A 70 -3.66 -5.18 6.27
N ASN A 71 -4.85 -5.53 6.74
CA ASN A 71 -5.90 -4.55 7.00
C ASN A 71 -5.47 -3.59 8.12
N ASP A 72 -4.92 -4.12 9.21
CA ASP A 72 -4.45 -3.32 10.34
C ASP A 72 -3.29 -2.40 9.94
N VAL A 73 -2.31 -2.92 9.17
CA VAL A 73 -1.20 -2.11 8.65
C VAL A 73 -1.73 -0.98 7.76
N ARG A 74 -2.68 -1.26 6.88
CA ARG A 74 -3.27 -0.24 6.00
C ARG A 74 -3.93 0.88 6.80
N ASP A 75 -4.72 0.51 7.80
CA ASP A 75 -5.47 1.48 8.61
C ASP A 75 -4.51 2.32 9.48
N ILE A 76 -3.53 1.69 10.15
CA ILE A 76 -2.48 2.38 10.91
C ILE A 76 -1.68 3.32 10.01
N SER A 77 -1.29 2.85 8.82
CA SER A 77 -0.52 3.67 7.87
C SER A 77 -1.29 4.86 7.33
N SER A 78 -2.60 4.71 7.09
CA SER A 78 -3.45 5.83 6.70
C SER A 78 -3.49 6.90 7.79
N GLU A 79 -3.64 6.48 9.05
CA GLU A 79 -3.65 7.40 10.19
C GLU A 79 -2.27 8.04 10.43
N ALA A 80 -1.19 7.28 10.25
CA ALA A 80 0.17 7.79 10.34
C ALA A 80 0.43 8.85 9.28
N LYS A 81 0.03 8.59 8.02
CA LYS A 81 0.17 9.56 6.92
C LYS A 81 -0.53 10.88 7.24
N GLN A 82 -1.79 10.82 7.67
CA GLN A 82 -2.53 12.02 8.08
C GLN A 82 -1.82 12.76 9.23
N THR A 83 -1.30 12.02 10.20
CA THR A 83 -0.59 12.60 11.35
C THR A 83 0.70 13.32 10.91
N VAL A 84 1.44 12.77 9.94
CA VAL A 84 2.63 13.45 9.39
C VAL A 84 2.23 14.65 8.52
N ASP A 85 1.16 14.55 7.72
CA ASP A 85 0.62 15.69 6.96
C ASP A 85 0.24 16.84 7.92
N ASP A 86 -0.35 16.55 9.07
CA ASP A 86 -0.66 17.57 10.08
C ASP A 86 0.62 18.20 10.69
N ILE A 87 1.69 17.43 10.88
CA ILE A 87 2.99 17.95 11.36
C ILE A 87 3.61 18.91 10.34
N GLU A 88 3.62 18.54 9.05
CA GLU A 88 4.11 19.40 7.97
C GLU A 88 3.31 20.70 7.84
N ASN A 89 2.01 20.64 8.12
CA ASN A 89 1.14 21.81 8.17
C ASN A 89 1.22 22.58 9.50
N ASN A 90 2.21 22.28 10.34
CA ASN A 90 2.46 22.92 11.65
C ASN A 90 1.29 22.83 12.64
N LYS A 91 0.48 21.78 12.54
CA LYS A 91 -0.65 21.54 13.45
C LYS A 91 -0.22 20.60 14.56
N ASN A 92 -0.38 21.04 15.81
CA ASN A 92 -0.25 20.20 17.01
C ASN A 92 0.97 19.27 17.02
N ILE A 93 2.14 19.78 16.58
CA ILE A 93 3.33 18.98 16.25
C ILE A 93 3.69 17.97 17.35
N VAL A 94 3.75 18.40 18.61
CA VAL A 94 4.10 17.54 19.75
C VAL A 94 3.06 16.43 19.96
N GLN A 95 1.77 16.74 19.88
CA GLN A 95 0.70 15.75 20.02
C GLN A 95 0.74 14.74 18.88
N ASN A 96 0.98 15.20 17.66
CA ASN A 96 1.06 14.34 16.48
C ASN A 96 2.32 13.44 16.50
N ILE A 97 3.45 13.90 17.02
CA ILE A 97 4.63 13.05 17.24
C ILE A 97 4.34 11.95 18.28
N ASN A 98 3.63 12.28 19.35
CA ASN A 98 3.22 11.29 20.36
C ASN A 98 2.25 10.27 19.75
N LYS A 99 1.28 10.74 18.96
CA LYS A 99 0.34 9.88 18.22
C LYS A 99 1.07 8.94 17.25
N LEU A 100 2.09 9.41 16.52
CA LEU A 100 2.93 8.53 15.69
C LEU A 100 3.62 7.45 16.52
N SER A 101 4.10 7.80 17.72
CA SER A 101 4.73 6.82 18.62
C SER A 101 3.73 5.77 19.13
N GLU A 102 2.48 6.16 19.40
CA GLU A 102 1.40 5.23 19.74
C GLU A 102 1.05 4.30 18.57
N LEU A 103 0.93 4.85 17.36
CA LEU A 103 0.66 4.07 16.14
C LEU A 103 1.78 3.07 15.86
N ARG A 104 3.04 3.46 16.07
CA ARG A 104 4.20 2.57 15.98
C ARG A 104 4.12 1.42 16.98
N ASN A 105 3.71 1.68 18.22
CA ASN A 105 3.54 0.63 19.23
C ASN A 105 2.38 -0.31 18.90
N LYS A 106 1.27 0.23 18.37
CA LYS A 106 0.16 -0.60 17.84
C LYS A 106 0.64 -1.48 16.69
N ALA A 107 1.41 -0.90 15.76
CA ALA A 107 2.00 -1.62 14.63
C ALA A 107 2.88 -2.77 15.12
N GLN A 108 3.77 -2.54 16.10
CA GLN A 108 4.68 -3.57 16.60
C GLN A 108 3.95 -4.75 17.26
N ALA A 109 2.76 -4.51 17.84
CA ALA A 109 1.96 -5.55 18.48
C ALA A 109 1.13 -6.38 17.49
N LEU A 110 1.17 -6.08 16.18
CA LEU A 110 0.39 -6.79 15.18
C LEU A 110 0.88 -8.23 15.00
N LYS A 111 -0.05 -9.18 15.10
CA LYS A 111 0.21 -10.59 14.81
C LYS A 111 0.35 -10.79 13.30
N HIS A 112 1.39 -11.49 12.90
CA HIS A 112 1.68 -11.85 11.52
C HIS A 112 2.27 -13.26 11.47
N SER A 113 2.25 -13.89 10.29
CA SER A 113 2.99 -15.14 10.10
C SER A 113 4.49 -14.89 9.97
N SER A 114 5.28 -15.94 10.21
CA SER A 114 6.74 -15.94 10.03
C SER A 114 7.17 -15.51 8.63
N ASP A 115 6.31 -15.75 7.63
CA ASP A 115 6.59 -15.42 6.23
C ASP A 115 6.62 -13.89 6.01
N LEU A 116 6.10 -13.11 6.97
CA LEU A 116 6.07 -11.65 6.97
C LEU A 116 7.06 -11.02 7.95
N ASP A 117 7.89 -11.77 8.68
CA ASP A 117 8.80 -11.21 9.70
C ASP A 117 9.74 -10.13 9.14
N ALA A 118 10.33 -10.39 7.97
CA ALA A 118 11.21 -9.45 7.29
C ALA A 118 10.46 -8.19 6.86
N PHE A 119 9.22 -8.36 6.39
CA PHE A 119 8.36 -7.27 6.02
C PHE A 119 7.98 -6.42 7.24
N HIS A 120 7.53 -7.06 8.31
CA HIS A 120 7.15 -6.40 9.56
C HIS A 120 8.30 -5.60 10.16
N SER A 121 9.50 -6.18 10.19
CA SER A 121 10.71 -5.50 10.65
C SER A 121 11.00 -4.25 9.82
N LYS A 122 10.90 -4.34 8.49
CA LYS A 122 11.08 -3.19 7.59
C LYS A 122 10.02 -2.11 7.85
N TYR A 123 8.76 -2.49 7.99
CA TYR A 123 7.65 -1.58 8.28
C TYR A 123 7.88 -0.79 9.57
N ILE A 124 8.25 -1.47 10.66
CA ILE A 124 8.53 -0.83 11.96
C ILE A 124 9.75 0.11 11.87
N ASN A 125 10.82 -0.31 11.17
CA ASN A 125 12.00 0.54 10.98
C ASN A 125 11.69 1.81 10.19
N THR A 126 10.86 1.72 9.14
CA THR A 126 10.40 2.90 8.40
C THR A 126 9.57 3.82 9.29
N PHE A 127 8.70 3.24 10.13
CA PHE A 127 7.91 4.02 11.10
C PHE A 127 8.81 4.77 12.09
N ASP A 128 9.83 4.11 12.63
CA ASP A 128 10.82 4.73 13.51
C ASP A 128 11.58 5.87 12.81
N GLY A 129 11.94 5.67 11.54
CA GLY A 129 12.54 6.72 10.71
C GLY A 129 11.65 7.96 10.58
N ILE A 130 10.35 7.78 10.34
CA ILE A 130 9.38 8.89 10.25
C ILE A 130 9.30 9.64 11.58
N ILE A 131 9.20 8.94 12.71
CA ILE A 131 9.15 9.57 14.03
C ILE A 131 10.41 10.41 14.28
N ILE A 132 11.59 9.86 13.96
CA ILE A 132 12.86 10.58 14.10
C ILE A 132 12.88 11.81 13.19
N GLY A 133 12.44 11.68 11.94
CA GLY A 133 12.32 12.79 10.99
C GLY A 133 11.42 13.92 11.52
N CYS A 134 10.22 13.57 12.01
CA CYS A 134 9.28 14.54 12.58
C CYS A 134 9.82 15.23 13.85
N LYS A 135 10.52 14.49 14.73
CA LYS A 135 11.20 15.06 15.89
C LYS A 135 12.32 16.02 15.48
N GLY A 136 13.10 15.66 14.46
CA GLY A 136 14.12 16.51 13.87
C GLY A 136 13.53 17.80 13.30
N TYR A 137 12.44 17.70 12.53
CA TYR A 137 11.70 18.84 11.99
C TYR A 137 11.18 19.79 13.07
N SER A 138 10.60 19.25 14.16
CA SER A 138 10.15 20.04 15.31
C SER A 138 11.30 20.76 16.02
N THR A 139 12.50 20.17 16.04
CA THR A 139 13.67 20.73 16.74
C THR A 139 14.41 21.76 15.90
N ALA A 140 14.45 21.55 14.58
CA ALA A 140 15.17 22.39 13.62
C ALA A 140 14.43 23.68 13.22
N LYS A 141 13.22 23.96 13.74
CA LYS A 141 12.35 25.08 13.32
C LYS A 141 12.07 25.09 11.81
N GLN A 142 11.60 23.97 11.24
CA GLN A 142 11.03 23.89 9.89
C GLN A 142 12.00 24.25 8.74
N VAL A 143 13.22 23.72 8.75
CA VAL A 143 14.15 23.88 7.62
C VAL A 143 13.71 22.98 6.46
N ASP A 144 13.67 23.52 5.23
CA ASP A 144 13.24 22.83 3.99
C ASP A 144 13.90 21.46 3.76
N GLU A 145 15.13 21.28 4.23
CA GLU A 145 15.89 20.04 4.08
C GLU A 145 15.34 18.88 4.93
N GLN A 146 14.77 19.17 6.10
CA GLN A 146 14.10 18.17 6.94
C GLN A 146 12.73 17.79 6.37
N THR A 147 12.03 18.73 5.74
CA THR A 147 10.76 18.47 5.03
C THR A 147 10.95 17.46 3.90
N LYS A 148 12.00 17.63 3.08
CA LYS A 148 12.34 16.69 2.00
C LYS A 148 12.60 15.27 2.52
N LYS A 149 13.29 15.14 3.64
CA LYS A 149 13.57 13.85 4.27
C LYS A 149 12.31 13.17 4.78
N ILE A 150 11.36 13.94 5.34
CA ILE A 150 10.05 13.42 5.75
C ILE A 150 9.25 12.95 4.54
N ASP A 151 9.25 13.71 3.45
CA ASP A 151 8.59 13.34 2.20
C ASP A 151 9.16 12.04 1.59
N GLU A 152 10.47 11.86 1.63
CA GLU A 152 11.14 10.63 1.21
C GLU A 152 10.72 9.44 2.09
N LEU A 153 10.72 9.60 3.41
CA LEU A 153 10.30 8.55 4.34
C LEU A 153 8.80 8.21 4.20
N LYS A 154 7.95 9.20 3.90
CA LYS A 154 6.54 8.98 3.54
C LYS A 154 6.40 8.16 2.27
N LYS A 155 7.21 8.45 1.25
CA LYS A 155 7.23 7.67 0.00
C LYS A 155 7.68 6.25 0.26
N ASP A 156 8.70 6.04 1.08
CA ASP A 156 9.18 4.71 1.46
C ASP A 156 8.14 3.92 2.25
N LEU A 157 7.38 4.58 3.13
CA LEU A 157 6.25 3.97 3.82
C LEU A 157 5.16 3.59 2.82
N ASN A 158 4.77 4.50 1.93
CA ASN A 158 3.78 4.22 0.88
C ASN A 158 4.22 3.11 -0.07
N MET A 159 5.51 3.05 -0.43
CA MET A 159 6.06 1.97 -1.24
C MET A 159 6.05 0.66 -0.47
N SER A 160 6.44 0.66 0.81
CA SER A 160 6.36 -0.53 1.66
C SER A 160 4.91 -1.03 1.80
N ILE A 161 3.93 -0.13 1.86
CA ILE A 161 2.49 -0.47 1.83
C ILE A 161 2.02 -0.90 0.44
N LYS A 162 2.57 -0.33 -0.63
CA LYS A 162 2.23 -0.72 -1.99
C LYS A 162 2.75 -2.13 -2.27
N ASP A 163 3.99 -2.40 -1.87
CA ASP A 163 4.63 -3.72 -1.93
C ASP A 163 3.79 -4.76 -1.18
N ILE A 164 3.21 -4.41 -0.02
CA ILE A 164 2.21 -5.25 0.67
C ILE A 164 1.00 -5.57 -0.20
N VAL A 165 0.39 -4.54 -0.80
CA VAL A 165 -0.86 -4.71 -1.56
C VAL A 165 -0.60 -5.48 -2.87
N SER A 166 0.60 -5.34 -3.46
CA SER A 166 1.00 -6.00 -4.71
C SER A 166 1.73 -7.34 -4.54
N ALA A 167 2.16 -7.71 -3.32
CA ALA A 167 2.65 -9.06 -3.01
C ALA A 167 1.49 -10.08 -2.82
N ARG A 168 0.26 -9.60 -2.91
CA ARG A 168 -0.97 -10.37 -3.06
C ARG A 168 -1.28 -10.64 -4.53
#